data_AF-A0A4U3LRR1-F1
#
_entry.id   AF-A0A4U3LRR1-F1
#
_cell.length_a   1.000
_cell.length_b   1.000
_cell.length_c   1.000
_cell.angle_alpha   90.00
_cell.angle_beta   90.00
_cell.angle_gamma   90.00
#
_symmetry.space_group_name_H-M   'P 1'
#
loop_
_entity.id
_entity.type
_entity.pdbx_description
1 polymer ?
#
loop_
_entity_poly.entity_id
_entity_poly.type
_entity_poly.pdbx_seq_one_letter_code
_entity_poly.pdbx_strand_id
1 'polypeptide(L)'
;MELNNLLSGPPETLLPVDPAAAELADGVAPADVAAKYPTSSLAWAVLAEGALADGRTIEGYAYARTGYHRALDLLRRNGWKGHGPVPWEHEPNRGFLRALAALGKAAALIDEKDEAERCATFLRDSSPAAADALS
;
A
#
# COMPACT_ATOMS: atom_id res chain seq x y z
N MET A 1 34.09 -17.26 -3.58
CA MET A 1 33.20 -17.06 -2.42
C MET A 1 32.82 -15.60 -2.45
N GLU A 2 31.64 -15.32 -3.00
CA GLU A 2 31.17 -14.00 -3.43
C GLU A 2 31.03 -13.03 -2.24
N LEU A 3 31.97 -12.08 -2.14
CA LEU A 3 31.91 -10.94 -1.22
C LEU A 3 30.84 -9.89 -1.61
N ASN A 4 30.19 -10.05 -2.78
CA ASN A 4 29.19 -9.10 -3.30
C ASN A 4 27.82 -9.16 -2.62
N ASN A 5 27.56 -10.15 -1.77
CA ASN A 5 26.24 -10.36 -1.18
C ASN A 5 26.06 -9.75 0.23
N LEU A 6 27.08 -9.09 0.80
CA LEU A 6 27.01 -8.49 2.14
C LEU A 6 26.64 -6.99 2.15
N LEU A 7 26.68 -6.32 1.00
CA LEU A 7 26.37 -4.87 0.88
C LEU A 7 25.00 -4.60 0.26
N SER A 8 24.41 -5.60 -0.38
CA SER A 8 23.06 -5.52 -0.92
C SER A 8 22.11 -5.78 0.25
N GLY A 9 21.24 -4.83 0.57
CA GLY A 9 20.22 -4.99 1.60
C GLY A 9 19.31 -6.22 1.35
N PRO A 10 18.28 -6.45 2.18
CA PRO A 10 17.29 -7.49 1.89
C PRO A 10 16.77 -7.35 0.45
N PRO A 11 16.52 -8.48 -0.25
CA PRO A 11 16.04 -8.44 -1.62
C PRO A 11 14.68 -7.74 -1.71
N GLU A 12 14.42 -7.14 -2.88
CA GLU A 12 13.12 -6.54 -3.18
C GLU A 12 12.00 -7.57 -3.09
N THR A 13 10.86 -7.12 -2.56
CA THR A 13 9.63 -7.90 -2.60
C THR A 13 8.79 -7.45 -3.79
N LEU A 14 8.51 -8.38 -4.70
CA LEU A 14 7.68 -8.18 -5.88
C LEU A 14 6.39 -8.98 -5.72
N LEU A 15 5.26 -8.28 -5.61
CA LEU A 15 3.97 -8.91 -5.47
C LEU A 15 3.46 -9.49 -6.81
N PRO A 16 2.65 -10.56 -6.79
CA PRO A 16 1.96 -11.02 -7.98
C PRO A 16 0.89 -9.99 -8.41
N VAL A 17 0.52 -10.01 -9.69
CA VAL A 17 -0.56 -9.15 -10.23
C VAL A 17 -1.83 -9.31 -9.40
N ASP A 18 -2.44 -8.19 -9.03
CA ASP A 18 -3.68 -8.19 -8.25
C ASP A 18 -4.86 -8.61 -9.17
N PRO A 19 -5.64 -9.64 -8.81
CA PRO A 19 -6.77 -10.10 -9.63
C PRO A 19 -7.87 -9.03 -9.78
N ALA A 20 -7.92 -8.02 -8.91
CA ALA A 20 -8.86 -6.90 -8.99
C ALA A 20 -8.45 -5.81 -9.99
N ALA A 21 -7.20 -5.81 -10.47
CA ALA A 21 -6.64 -4.70 -11.24
C ALA A 21 -7.40 -4.41 -12.55
N ALA A 22 -7.82 -5.46 -13.27
CA ALA A 22 -8.56 -5.31 -14.53
C ALA A 22 -9.93 -4.65 -14.31
N GLU A 23 -10.70 -5.07 -13.30
CA GLU A 23 -12.03 -4.51 -13.03
C GLU A 23 -11.95 -3.04 -12.57
N LEU A 24 -10.92 -2.69 -11.80
CA LEU A 24 -10.68 -1.30 -11.43
C LEU A 24 -10.32 -0.45 -12.66
N ALA A 25 -9.51 -0.99 -13.58
CA ALA A 25 -9.15 -0.30 -14.82
C ALA A 25 -10.37 -0.12 -15.76
N ASP A 26 -11.30 -1.07 -15.74
CA ASP A 26 -12.56 -1.01 -16.48
C ASP A 26 -13.61 -0.07 -15.82
N GLY A 27 -13.28 0.52 -14.67
CA GLY A 27 -14.12 1.51 -13.99
C GLY A 27 -15.23 0.90 -13.13
N VAL A 28 -15.15 -0.39 -12.76
CA VAL A 28 -16.06 -1.00 -11.79
C VAL A 28 -15.90 -0.30 -10.44
N ALA A 29 -17.00 -0.08 -9.74
CA ALA A 29 -17.00 0.64 -8.47
C ALA A 29 -16.06 -0.02 -7.45
N PRO A 30 -15.12 0.71 -6.82
CA PRO A 30 -14.14 0.12 -5.90
C PRO A 30 -14.75 -0.66 -4.73
N ALA A 31 -15.95 -0.28 -4.28
CA ALA A 31 -16.68 -0.99 -3.24
C ALA A 31 -17.13 -2.39 -3.70
N ASP A 32 -17.63 -2.51 -4.94
CA ASP A 32 -18.04 -3.79 -5.52
C ASP A 32 -16.82 -4.68 -5.77
N VAL A 33 -15.72 -4.10 -6.26
CA VAL A 33 -14.46 -4.80 -6.44
C VAL A 33 -13.90 -5.28 -5.11
N ALA A 34 -13.88 -4.45 -4.07
CA ALA A 34 -13.40 -4.85 -2.74
C ALA A 34 -14.27 -5.96 -2.14
N ALA A 35 -15.58 -5.94 -2.36
CA ALA A 35 -16.48 -7.01 -1.93
C ALA A 35 -16.20 -8.33 -2.67
N LYS A 36 -15.92 -8.26 -3.97
CA LYS A 36 -15.59 -9.43 -4.81
C LYS A 36 -14.18 -9.98 -4.54
N TYR A 37 -13.22 -9.11 -4.28
CA TYR A 37 -11.81 -9.42 -4.03
C TYR A 37 -11.38 -8.91 -2.64
N PRO A 38 -11.90 -9.49 -1.54
CA PRO A 38 -11.69 -8.95 -0.19
C PRO A 38 -10.24 -8.96 0.29
N THR A 39 -9.37 -9.73 -0.38
CA THR A 39 -7.92 -9.78 -0.11
C THR A 39 -7.10 -8.83 -0.99
N SER A 40 -7.70 -8.13 -1.94
CA SER A 40 -7.01 -7.18 -2.83
C SER A 40 -6.64 -5.92 -2.08
N SER A 41 -5.35 -5.69 -1.87
CA SER A 41 -4.88 -4.43 -1.28
C SER A 41 -5.18 -3.24 -2.20
N LEU A 42 -5.10 -3.45 -3.52
CA LEU A 42 -5.37 -2.41 -4.51
C LEU A 42 -6.82 -1.91 -4.46
N ALA A 43 -7.81 -2.81 -4.39
CA ALA A 43 -9.21 -2.42 -4.30
C ALA A 43 -9.50 -1.59 -3.05
N TRP A 44 -8.95 -1.99 -1.89
CA TRP A 44 -9.08 -1.23 -0.65
C TRP A 44 -8.36 0.13 -0.71
N ALA A 45 -7.20 0.21 -1.36
CA ALA A 45 -6.47 1.46 -1.55
C ALA A 45 -7.28 2.47 -2.39
N VAL A 46 -7.82 2.03 -3.54
CA VAL A 46 -8.66 2.89 -4.40
C VAL A 46 -9.92 3.34 -3.65
N LEU A 47 -10.55 2.44 -2.90
CA LEU A 47 -11.72 2.76 -2.08
C LEU A 47 -11.39 3.79 -0.99
N ALA A 48 -10.23 3.67 -0.34
CA ALA A 48 -9.75 4.61 0.66
C ALA A 48 -9.49 6.00 0.06
N GLU A 49 -8.79 6.06 -1.06
CA GLU A 49 -8.49 7.32 -1.74
C GLU A 49 -9.76 8.05 -2.19
N GLY A 50 -10.74 7.31 -2.72
CA GLY A 50 -12.06 7.87 -3.07
C GLY A 50 -12.76 8.45 -1.84
N ALA A 51 -12.80 7.72 -0.73
CA ALA A 51 -13.39 8.21 0.52
C ALA A 51 -12.68 9.47 1.04
N LEU A 52 -11.35 9.53 0.99
CA LEU A 52 -10.60 10.72 1.39
C LEU A 52 -10.85 11.91 0.46
N ALA A 53 -10.95 11.67 -0.85
CA ALA A 53 -11.30 12.71 -1.82
C ALA A 53 -12.69 13.31 -1.56
N ASP A 54 -13.63 12.49 -1.08
CA ASP A 54 -14.99 12.90 -0.70
C ASP A 54 -15.07 13.55 0.71
N GLY A 55 -13.94 13.69 1.42
CA GLY A 55 -13.92 14.20 2.79
C GLY A 55 -14.44 13.21 3.85
N ARG A 56 -14.63 11.94 3.49
CA ARG A 56 -15.03 10.85 4.40
C ARG A 56 -13.80 10.25 5.08
N THR A 57 -13.16 11.05 5.94
CA THR A 57 -11.84 10.75 6.51
C THR A 57 -11.81 9.45 7.32
N ILE A 58 -12.83 9.19 8.14
CA ILE A 58 -12.86 8.00 9.01
C ILE A 58 -13.04 6.72 8.18
N GLU A 59 -13.90 6.76 7.17
CA GLU A 59 -14.07 5.67 6.22
C GLU A 59 -12.78 5.44 5.43
N GLY A 60 -12.16 6.52 4.93
CA GLY A 60 -10.86 6.45 4.25
C GLY A 60 -9.78 5.81 5.12
N TYR A 61 -9.69 6.18 6.39
CA TYR A 61 -8.78 5.57 7.36
C TYR A 61 -9.04 4.06 7.53
N ALA A 62 -10.31 3.67 7.71
CA ALA A 62 -10.70 2.27 7.90
C ALA A 62 -10.42 1.41 6.65
N TYR A 63 -10.71 1.94 5.47
CA TYR A 63 -10.41 1.28 4.19
C TYR A 63 -8.89 1.16 3.97
N ALA A 64 -8.14 2.24 4.19
CA ALA A 64 -6.69 2.25 4.04
C ALA A 64 -6.01 1.25 4.98
N ARG A 65 -6.42 1.22 6.26
CA ARG A 65 -5.90 0.25 7.23
C ARG A 65 -6.23 -1.19 6.81
N THR A 66 -7.43 -1.44 6.26
CA THR A 66 -7.78 -2.75 5.73
C THR A 66 -6.86 -3.13 4.57
N GLY A 67 -6.70 -2.26 3.56
CA GLY A 67 -5.81 -2.49 2.42
C GLY A 67 -4.35 -2.71 2.80
N TYR A 68 -3.86 -1.91 3.76
CA TYR A 68 -2.53 -2.04 4.36
C TYR A 68 -2.34 -3.43 4.98
N HIS A 69 -3.26 -3.87 5.84
CA HIS A 69 -3.17 -5.20 6.46
C HIS A 69 -3.22 -6.35 5.45
N ARG A 70 -4.08 -6.27 4.41
CA ARG A 70 -4.12 -7.28 3.35
C ARG A 70 -2.79 -7.37 2.60
N ALA A 71 -2.16 -6.23 2.32
CA ALA A 71 -0.84 -6.19 1.71
C ALA A 71 0.25 -6.79 2.61
N LEU A 72 0.26 -6.52 3.92
CA LEU A 72 1.27 -7.10 4.81
C LEU A 72 1.24 -8.64 4.80
N ASP A 73 0.06 -9.24 4.76
CA ASP A 73 -0.09 -10.70 4.66
C ASP A 73 0.44 -11.22 3.31
N LEU A 74 0.18 -10.49 2.23
CA LEU A 74 0.66 -10.84 0.90
C LEU A 74 2.18 -10.68 0.76
N LEU A 75 2.75 -9.60 1.29
CA LEU A 75 4.20 -9.35 1.34
C LEU A 75 4.91 -10.49 2.09
N ARG A 76 4.40 -10.88 3.27
CA ARG A 76 4.98 -11.98 4.06
C ARG A 76 4.96 -13.31 3.30
N ARG A 77 3.88 -13.60 2.58
CA ARG A 77 3.79 -14.80 1.73
C ARG A 77 4.78 -14.79 0.57
N ASN A 78 5.22 -13.60 0.15
CA ASN A 78 6.21 -13.40 -0.91
C ASN A 78 7.62 -13.06 -0.36
N GLY A 79 7.92 -13.47 0.88
CA GLY A 79 9.28 -13.46 1.43
C GLY A 79 9.66 -12.21 2.22
N TRP A 80 8.77 -11.23 2.36
CA TRP A 80 9.03 -10.04 3.16
C TRP A 80 9.05 -10.34 4.67
N LYS A 81 10.10 -9.89 5.36
CA LYS A 81 10.34 -10.19 6.78
C LYS A 81 10.12 -8.97 7.69
N GLY A 82 9.20 -8.10 7.33
CA GLY A 82 8.91 -6.88 8.10
C GLY A 82 9.80 -5.67 7.75
N HIS A 83 10.73 -5.83 6.80
CA HIS A 83 11.62 -4.77 6.34
C HIS A 83 12.14 -5.11 4.93
N GLY A 84 12.67 -4.09 4.25
CA GLY A 84 13.25 -4.20 2.92
C GLY A 84 12.39 -3.56 1.82
N PRO A 85 12.97 -3.40 0.63
CA PRO A 85 12.38 -2.60 -0.43
C PRO A 85 11.14 -3.26 -1.05
N VAL A 86 10.14 -2.43 -1.34
CA VAL A 86 8.90 -2.75 -2.06
C VAL A 86 8.75 -1.72 -3.19
N PRO A 87 9.39 -1.92 -4.35
CA PRO A 87 9.53 -0.88 -5.38
C PRO A 87 8.19 -0.41 -5.96
N TRP A 88 8.05 0.90 -6.20
CA TRP A 88 6.86 1.54 -6.80
C TRP A 88 6.73 1.26 -8.30
N GLU A 89 7.89 1.05 -8.93
CA GLU A 89 8.08 0.75 -10.33
C GLU A 89 7.43 -0.59 -10.71
N HIS A 90 7.40 -1.54 -9.77
CA HIS A 90 6.66 -2.79 -9.92
C HIS A 90 5.18 -2.54 -9.62
N GLU A 91 4.37 -2.42 -10.67
CA GLU A 91 2.95 -2.03 -10.58
C GLU A 91 2.14 -2.82 -9.53
N PRO A 92 2.28 -4.15 -9.38
CA PRO A 92 1.56 -4.91 -8.35
C PRO A 92 1.85 -4.50 -6.90
N ASN A 93 2.97 -3.84 -6.62
CA ASN A 93 3.28 -3.32 -5.29
C ASN A 93 2.47 -2.06 -4.94
N ARG A 94 1.88 -1.38 -5.93
CA ARG A 94 1.22 -0.08 -5.72
C ARG A 94 0.01 -0.17 -4.81
N GLY A 95 -0.69 -1.31 -4.76
CA GLY A 95 -1.80 -1.50 -3.81
C GLY A 95 -1.36 -1.29 -2.35
N PHE A 96 -0.25 -1.89 -1.95
CA PHE A 96 0.34 -1.70 -0.62
C PHE A 96 0.74 -0.25 -0.38
N LEU A 97 1.53 0.32 -1.30
CA LEU A 97 2.13 1.65 -1.15
C LEU A 97 1.05 2.75 -1.09
N ARG A 98 0.01 2.61 -1.92
CA ARG A 98 -1.16 3.50 -1.92
C ARG A 98 -1.97 3.37 -0.64
N ALA A 99 -2.23 2.15 -0.14
CA ALA A 99 -2.93 1.96 1.12
C ALA A 99 -2.16 2.57 2.31
N LEU A 100 -0.82 2.41 2.34
CA LEU A 100 0.04 2.99 3.37
C LEU A 100 0.04 4.53 3.31
N ALA A 101 0.14 5.11 2.11
CA ALA A 101 0.07 6.55 1.92
C ALA A 101 -1.30 7.12 2.33
N ALA A 102 -2.39 6.48 1.91
CA ALA A 102 -3.75 6.87 2.28
C ALA A 102 -3.97 6.78 3.80
N LEU A 103 -3.41 5.76 4.46
CA LEU A 103 -3.47 5.63 5.92
C LEU A 103 -2.76 6.79 6.62
N GLY A 104 -1.54 7.12 6.19
CA GLY A 104 -0.78 8.26 6.73
C GLY A 104 -1.49 9.60 6.52
N LYS A 105 -2.08 9.81 5.33
CA LYS A 105 -2.88 11.00 5.02
C LYS A 105 -4.12 11.09 5.92
N ALA A 106 -4.86 10.00 6.07
CA ALA A 106 -6.05 9.96 6.91
C ALA A 106 -5.71 10.20 8.39
N ALA A 107 -4.62 9.61 8.88
CA ALA A 107 -4.10 9.82 10.24
C ALA A 107 -3.76 11.30 10.50
N ALA A 108 -3.08 11.95 9.53
CA ALA A 108 -2.76 13.37 9.64
C ALA A 108 -4.02 14.26 9.70
N LEU A 109 -5.05 13.92 8.93
CA LEU A 109 -6.32 14.67 8.92
C LEU A 109 -7.10 14.58 10.24
N ILE A 110 -6.86 13.55 11.05
CA ILE A 110 -7.49 13.36 12.37
C ILE A 110 -6.56 13.72 13.55
N ASP A 111 -5.42 14.36 13.26
CA ASP A 111 -4.40 14.76 14.24
C ASP A 111 -3.69 13.59 14.96
N GLU A 112 -3.72 12.37 14.38
CA GLU A 112 -2.95 11.22 14.86
C GLU A 112 -1.51 11.26 14.31
N LYS A 113 -0.73 12.23 14.80
CA LYS A 113 0.60 12.59 14.25
C LYS A 113 1.59 11.42 14.24
N ASP A 114 1.62 10.63 15.31
CA ASP A 114 2.55 9.50 15.43
C ASP A 114 2.31 8.44 14.35
N GLU A 115 1.04 8.16 14.00
CA GLU A 115 0.72 7.21 12.93
C GLU A 115 1.04 7.79 11.55
N ALA A 116 0.79 9.09 11.35
CA ALA A 116 1.14 9.78 10.11
C ALA A 116 2.65 9.74 9.84
N GLU A 117 3.47 10.06 10.85
CA GLU A 117 4.94 10.03 10.75
C GLU A 117 5.47 8.61 10.51
N ARG A 118 4.91 7.61 11.23
CA ARG A 118 5.26 6.20 11.02
C ARG A 118 4.92 5.72 9.62
N CYS A 119 3.76 6.09 9.08
CA CYS A 119 3.37 5.74 7.72
C CYS A 119 4.29 6.41 6.68
N ALA A 120 4.61 7.70 6.85
CA ALA A 120 5.48 8.43 5.95
C ALA A 120 6.91 7.85 5.92
N THR A 121 7.46 7.54 7.09
CA THR A 121 8.76 6.88 7.23
C THR A 121 8.75 5.52 6.56
N PHE A 122 7.74 4.69 6.87
CA PHE A 122 7.65 3.36 6.30
C PHE A 122 7.46 3.39 4.77
N LEU A 123 6.70 4.36 4.25
CA LEU A 123 6.54 4.53 2.81
C LEU A 123 7.88 4.88 2.14
N ARG A 124 8.62 5.86 2.71
CA ARG A 124 9.93 6.29 2.22
C ARG A 124 10.97 5.17 2.27
N ASP A 125 11.00 4.39 3.35
CA ASP A 125 11.90 3.25 3.52
C ASP A 125 11.55 2.08 2.57
N SER A 126 10.26 1.89 2.26
CA SER A 126 9.80 0.86 1.33
C SER A 126 10.07 1.24 -0.13
N SER A 127 9.78 2.49 -0.50
CA SER A 127 10.01 3.04 -1.83
C SER A 127 10.10 4.57 -1.79
N PRO A 128 11.29 5.14 -2.03
CA PRO A 128 11.45 6.58 -2.20
C PRO A 128 10.60 7.14 -3.35
N ALA A 129 10.50 6.40 -4.47
CA ALA A 129 9.68 6.78 -5.61
C ALA A 129 8.18 6.85 -5.25
N ALA A 130 7.67 5.91 -4.44
CA ALA A 130 6.29 5.99 -3.96
C ALA A 130 6.09 7.21 -3.04
N ALA A 131 7.03 7.45 -2.14
CA ALA A 131 6.95 8.58 -1.22
C ALA A 131 6.94 9.93 -1.95
N ASP A 132 7.67 10.05 -3.07
CA ASP A 132 7.64 11.26 -3.90
C ASP A 132 6.38 11.34 -4.79
N ALA A 133 5.86 10.20 -5.26
CA ALA A 133 4.68 10.15 -6.12
C ALA A 133 3.35 10.34 -5.36
N LEU A 134 3.32 10.04 -4.07
CA LEU A 134 2.10 9.99 -3.23
C LEU A 134 2.05 11.06 -2.13
N SER A 135 3.08 11.90 -2.01
CA SER A 135 3.12 13.03 -1.06
C SER A 135 2.19 14.18 -1.45
#